data_AF-A0A5J4Q1U0-F1
#
_entry.id   AF-A0A5J4Q1U0-F1
#
_cell.length_a   1.000
_cell.length_b   1.000
_cell.length_c   1.000
_cell.angle_alpha   90.00
_cell.angle_beta   90.00
_cell.angle_gamma   90.00
#
_symmetry.space_group_name_H-M   'P 1'
#
loop_
_entity.id
_entity.type
_entity.pdbx_description
1 polymer ?
#
loop_
_entity_poly.entity_id
_entity_poly.type
_entity_poly.pdbx_seq_one_letter_code
_entity_poly.pdbx_strand_id
1 'polypeptide(L)'
;FLKAKNTLTQKVMGKRGKATTFLLTNEMKEGQKAGLCVMGKEYNLIGMVKENGKLSLFSDINGEVSTLAGNFAKIYLQVTLTSEGGSNQFYYSTDNKTYKPFGEKFAASNGYWKGPKIGLFSYNEKEDGGIAKFDWYQYEHDGPQEITPR
;
A
#
# COMPACT_ATOMS: atom_id res chain seq x y z
N PHE A 1 6.21 0.24 -11.57
CA PHE A 1 5.27 1.06 -10.76
C PHE A 1 5.05 2.48 -11.29
N LEU A 2 6.03 3.39 -11.35
CA LEU A 2 5.81 4.83 -11.63
C LEU A 2 5.09 5.21 -12.94
N LYS A 3 5.06 4.31 -13.93
CA LYS A 3 4.32 4.49 -15.20
C LYS A 3 2.88 3.99 -15.15
N ALA A 4 2.48 3.33 -14.05
CA ALA A 4 1.14 2.80 -13.87
C ALA A 4 0.13 3.95 -13.72
N LYS A 5 -0.94 3.87 -14.50
CA LYS A 5 -2.06 4.81 -14.41
C LYS A 5 -2.97 4.45 -13.23
N ASN A 6 -3.91 5.33 -12.92
CA ASN A 6 -5.00 5.08 -11.94
C ASN A 6 -4.54 4.73 -10.53
N THR A 7 -3.37 5.22 -10.10
CA THR A 7 -3.04 5.22 -8.68
C THR A 7 -3.86 6.30 -7.98
N LEU A 8 -4.82 5.90 -7.16
CA LEU A 8 -5.62 6.81 -6.35
C LEU A 8 -4.78 7.24 -5.14
N THR A 9 -4.62 8.54 -4.90
CA THR A 9 -3.70 9.04 -3.85
C THR A 9 -4.37 10.04 -2.91
N GLN A 10 -3.91 10.04 -1.66
CA GLN A 10 -4.21 11.04 -0.65
C GLN A 10 -2.91 11.58 -0.04
N LYS A 11 -2.86 12.87 0.29
CA LYS A 11 -1.69 13.46 0.96
C LYS A 11 -1.52 12.87 2.36
N VAL A 12 -0.26 12.70 2.79
CA VAL A 12 0.05 12.48 4.21
C VAL A 12 -0.28 13.77 4.97
N MET A 13 -1.00 13.63 6.07
CA MET A 13 -1.46 14.71 6.94
C MET A 13 -0.84 14.59 8.33
N GLY A 14 -0.42 15.71 8.89
CA GLY A 14 0.18 15.76 10.23
C GLY A 14 1.58 15.15 10.32
N LYS A 15 1.97 14.77 11.53
CA LYS A 15 3.25 14.13 11.85
C LYS A 15 3.13 12.61 11.94
N ARG A 16 1.95 12.09 12.27
CA ARG A 16 1.70 10.65 12.44
C ARG A 16 0.44 10.27 11.69
N GLY A 17 0.48 9.11 11.05
CA GLY A 17 -0.68 8.58 10.36
C GLY A 17 -0.67 7.06 10.28
N LYS A 18 -1.84 6.50 10.06
CA LYS A 18 -2.04 5.07 9.83
C LYS A 18 -3.09 4.90 8.76
N ALA A 19 -2.70 4.36 7.61
CA ALA A 19 -3.64 4.05 6.53
C ALA A 19 -3.82 2.55 6.43
N THR A 20 -5.06 2.11 6.30
CA THR A 20 -5.46 0.70 6.19
C THR A 20 -6.45 0.53 5.06
N THR A 21 -6.35 -0.57 4.33
CA THR A 21 -7.31 -0.94 3.29
C THR A 21 -7.57 -2.43 3.28
N PHE A 22 -8.74 -2.82 2.77
CA PHE A 22 -9.12 -4.21 2.55
C PHE A 22 -9.13 -4.53 1.06
N LEU A 23 -8.33 -5.52 0.65
CA LEU A 23 -8.16 -5.96 -0.74
C LEU A 23 -8.68 -7.40 -0.92
N LEU A 24 -9.59 -7.58 -1.86
CA LEU A 24 -10.01 -8.88 -2.39
C LEU A 24 -9.20 -9.20 -3.67
N THR A 25 -8.68 -10.42 -3.75
CA THR A 25 -7.71 -10.86 -4.78
C THR A 25 -8.29 -11.85 -5.79
N ASN A 26 -9.56 -12.21 -5.63
CA ASN A 26 -10.23 -13.27 -6.38
C ASN A 26 -10.28 -13.02 -7.90
N GLU A 27 -10.31 -11.75 -8.33
CA GLU A 27 -10.32 -11.35 -9.75
C GLU A 27 -8.95 -10.85 -10.25
N MET A 28 -7.89 -11.05 -9.45
CA MET A 28 -6.55 -10.74 -9.90
C MET A 28 -6.10 -11.74 -10.97
N LYS A 29 -5.42 -11.21 -11.99
CA LYS A 29 -4.86 -11.99 -13.10
C LYS A 29 -3.35 -12.17 -12.98
N GLU A 30 -2.84 -13.12 -13.74
CA GLU A 30 -1.40 -13.39 -13.86
C GLU A 30 -0.64 -12.12 -14.27
N GLY A 31 0.47 -11.82 -13.57
CA GLY A 31 1.27 -10.61 -13.73
C GLY A 31 0.72 -9.36 -13.01
N GLN A 32 -0.44 -9.45 -12.35
CA GLN A 32 -1.03 -8.31 -11.66
C GLN A 32 -0.41 -8.08 -10.29
N LYS A 33 -0.09 -6.81 -10.01
CA LYS A 33 0.33 -6.28 -8.71
C LYS A 33 -0.68 -5.23 -8.24
N ALA A 34 -1.17 -5.37 -7.02
CA ALA A 34 -2.14 -4.43 -6.46
C ALA A 34 -1.98 -4.28 -4.95
N GLY A 35 -2.14 -3.06 -4.42
CA GLY A 35 -2.00 -2.84 -2.98
C GLY A 35 -1.92 -1.37 -2.58
N LEU A 36 -1.19 -1.14 -1.50
CA LEU A 36 -1.00 0.15 -0.84
C LEU A 36 0.43 0.65 -1.09
N CYS A 37 0.58 1.92 -1.41
CA CYS A 37 1.88 2.56 -1.64
C CYS A 37 2.07 3.81 -0.78
N VAL A 38 3.32 4.12 -0.50
CA VAL A 38 3.77 5.43 -0.05
C VAL A 38 4.66 6.02 -1.14
N MET A 39 4.28 7.18 -1.67
CA MET A 39 4.93 7.83 -2.80
C MET A 39 5.47 9.20 -2.40
N GLY A 40 6.77 9.41 -2.58
CA GLY A 40 7.46 10.68 -2.40
C GLY A 40 8.48 10.88 -3.52
N LYS A 41 9.74 11.21 -3.16
CA LYS A 41 10.87 11.12 -4.10
C LYS A 41 11.11 9.66 -4.52
N GLU A 42 11.05 8.77 -3.54
CA GLU A 42 11.06 7.31 -3.70
C GLU A 42 9.64 6.77 -3.50
N TYR A 43 9.41 5.53 -3.92
CA TYR A 43 8.16 4.83 -3.69
C TYR A 43 8.42 3.56 -2.91
N ASN A 44 7.47 3.21 -2.04
CA ASN A 44 7.49 1.97 -1.28
C ASN A 44 6.11 1.33 -1.39
N LEU A 45 6.07 0.02 -1.60
CA LEU A 45 4.86 -0.74 -1.91
C LEU A 45 4.69 -1.89 -0.92
N ILE A 46 3.44 -2.18 -0.58
CA ILE A 46 3.00 -3.48 -0.07
C ILE A 46 1.75 -3.90 -0.84
N GLY A 47 1.64 -5.17 -1.21
CA GLY A 47 0.49 -5.61 -1.96
C GLY A 47 0.46 -7.09 -2.24
N MET A 48 -0.47 -7.48 -3.10
CA MET A 48 -0.60 -8.82 -3.64
C MET A 48 -0.04 -8.85 -5.05
N VAL A 49 0.67 -9.93 -5.36
CA VAL A 49 1.15 -10.25 -6.71
C VAL A 49 0.63 -11.63 -7.08
N LYS A 50 0.18 -11.80 -8.33
CA LYS A 50 -0.17 -13.11 -8.88
C LYS A 50 0.81 -13.52 -9.96
N GLU A 51 1.61 -14.53 -9.66
CA GLU A 51 2.66 -15.04 -10.54
C GLU A 51 2.66 -16.57 -10.55
N ASN A 52 2.83 -17.16 -11.73
CA ASN A 52 2.81 -18.60 -11.97
C ASN A 52 1.56 -19.28 -11.37
N GLY A 53 0.41 -18.61 -11.47
CA GLY A 53 -0.86 -19.08 -10.91
C GLY A 53 -0.97 -18.98 -9.38
N LYS A 54 0.03 -18.44 -8.68
CA LYS A 54 0.04 -18.32 -7.21
C LYS A 54 -0.11 -16.87 -6.78
N LEU A 55 -0.89 -16.65 -5.72
CA LEU A 55 -0.97 -15.37 -5.04
C LEU A 55 0.06 -15.30 -3.93
N SER A 56 0.81 -14.21 -3.88
CA SER A 56 1.81 -13.94 -2.85
C SER A 56 1.66 -12.51 -2.34
N LEU A 57 1.88 -12.30 -1.05
CA LEU A 57 2.13 -10.97 -0.50
C LEU A 57 3.51 -10.53 -0.97
N PHE A 58 3.66 -9.29 -1.38
CA PHE A 58 4.94 -8.69 -1.73
C PHE A 58 5.10 -7.30 -1.13
N SER A 59 6.36 -6.90 -0.98
CA SER A 59 6.76 -5.53 -0.70
C SER A 59 7.88 -5.16 -1.65
N ASP A 60 7.96 -3.88 -1.97
CA ASP A 60 9.07 -3.26 -2.70
C ASP A 60 9.44 -2.01 -1.89
N ILE A 61 10.52 -2.11 -1.13
CA ILE A 61 10.94 -1.07 -0.19
C ILE A 61 12.36 -0.67 -0.56
N ASN A 62 12.55 0.59 -0.96
CA ASN A 62 13.83 1.09 -1.47
C ASN A 62 14.43 0.25 -2.63
N GLY A 63 13.57 -0.42 -3.43
CA GLY A 63 14.00 -1.32 -4.50
C GLY A 63 14.29 -2.76 -4.06
N GLU A 64 14.21 -3.06 -2.77
CA GLU A 64 14.32 -4.42 -2.25
C GLU A 64 12.96 -5.10 -2.22
N VAL A 65 12.84 -6.18 -3.01
CA VAL A 65 11.61 -6.95 -3.14
C VAL A 65 11.61 -8.14 -2.19
N SER A 66 10.60 -8.22 -1.34
CA SER A 66 10.34 -9.38 -0.49
C SER A 66 9.00 -10.01 -0.85
N THR A 67 8.91 -11.34 -0.80
CA THR A 67 7.68 -12.06 -1.09
C THR A 67 7.37 -13.10 -0.02
N LEU A 68 6.08 -13.31 0.23
CA LEU A 68 5.57 -14.35 1.11
C LEU A 68 4.44 -15.07 0.39
N ALA A 69 4.70 -16.34 0.04
CA ALA A 69 3.69 -17.20 -0.54
C ALA A 69 2.63 -17.57 0.52
N GLY A 70 1.36 -17.59 0.13
CA GLY A 70 0.28 -17.97 1.01
C GLY A 70 -1.07 -18.01 0.32
N ASN A 71 -2.09 -18.52 1.00
CA ASN A 71 -3.44 -18.54 0.46
C ASN A 71 -4.19 -17.25 0.85
N PHE A 72 -3.97 -16.19 0.10
CA PHE A 72 -4.55 -14.87 0.34
C PHE A 72 -5.71 -14.59 -0.61
N ALA A 73 -6.89 -15.17 -0.38
CA ALA A 73 -8.12 -14.79 -1.10
C ALA A 73 -8.56 -13.34 -0.78
N LYS A 74 -8.12 -12.85 0.37
CA LYS A 74 -8.35 -11.49 0.87
C LYS A 74 -7.22 -11.09 1.79
N ILE A 75 -6.93 -9.80 1.89
CA ILE A 75 -5.87 -9.29 2.77
C ILE A 75 -6.17 -7.86 3.21
N TYR A 76 -5.76 -7.53 4.44
CA TYR A 76 -5.75 -6.17 4.94
C TYR A 76 -4.32 -5.65 4.87
N LEU A 77 -4.13 -4.49 4.26
CA LEU A 77 -2.82 -3.86 4.12
C LEU A 77 -2.82 -2.57 4.93
N GLN A 78 -1.74 -2.32 5.68
CA GLN A 78 -1.62 -1.15 6.52
C GLN A 78 -0.22 -0.54 6.39
N VAL A 79 -0.15 0.78 6.54
CA VAL A 79 1.10 1.50 6.75
C VAL A 79 0.97 2.41 7.96
N THR A 80 2.00 2.44 8.81
CA THR A 80 2.18 3.50 9.81
C THR A 80 3.19 4.51 9.30
N LEU A 81 2.87 5.78 9.45
CA LEU A 81 3.65 6.92 8.99
C LEU A 81 4.05 7.80 10.16
N THR A 82 5.28 8.29 10.14
CA THR A 82 5.79 9.27 11.11
C THR A 82 6.73 10.27 10.42
N SER A 83 6.77 11.50 10.92
CA SER A 83 7.74 12.51 10.52
C SER A 83 9.16 12.19 10.99
N GLU A 84 9.30 11.25 11.93
CA GLU A 84 10.59 10.70 12.33
C GLU A 84 11.14 9.81 11.20
N GLY A 85 12.21 10.27 10.55
CA GLY A 85 12.78 9.59 9.39
C GLY A 85 13.09 8.12 9.65
N GLY A 86 12.85 7.27 8.64
CA GLY A 86 13.20 5.84 8.69
C GLY A 86 12.31 4.97 9.56
N SER A 87 11.17 5.49 10.05
CA SER A 87 10.30 4.77 10.99
C SER A 87 8.93 4.39 10.41
N ASN A 88 8.71 4.60 9.10
CA ASN A 88 7.51 4.11 8.44
C ASN A 88 7.59 2.59 8.27
N GLN A 89 6.47 1.89 8.41
CA GLN A 89 6.43 0.44 8.37
C GLN A 89 5.13 -0.04 7.71
N PHE A 90 5.26 -1.02 6.82
CA PHE A 90 4.12 -1.75 6.28
C PHE A 90 3.75 -2.95 7.14
N TYR A 91 2.47 -3.26 7.16
CA TYR A 91 1.88 -4.39 7.85
C TYR A 91 0.82 -5.05 6.99
N TYR A 92 0.55 -6.32 7.27
CA TYR A 92 -0.56 -7.05 6.70
C TYR A 92 -1.34 -7.82 7.79
N SER A 93 -2.59 -8.14 7.48
CA SER A 93 -3.44 -9.00 8.29
C SER A 93 -4.34 -9.85 7.41
N THR A 94 -4.70 -11.05 7.88
CA THR A 94 -5.69 -11.93 7.25
C THR A 94 -7.04 -11.91 7.98
N ASP A 95 -7.11 -11.29 9.16
CA ASP A 95 -8.26 -11.32 10.07
C ASP A 95 -8.77 -9.93 10.49
N ASN A 96 -8.11 -8.85 10.04
CA ASN A 96 -8.38 -7.45 10.44
C ASN A 96 -8.20 -7.17 11.94
N LYS A 97 -7.50 -8.03 12.68
CA LYS A 97 -7.31 -7.92 14.13
C LYS A 97 -5.84 -7.88 14.49
N THR A 98 -5.04 -8.80 13.96
CA THR A 98 -3.60 -8.87 14.21
C THR A 98 -2.85 -8.49 12.95
N TYR A 99 -2.07 -7.41 13.05
CA TYR A 99 -1.23 -6.89 11.96
C TYR A 99 0.23 -7.29 12.20
N LYS A 100 0.82 -7.96 11.21
CA LYS A 100 2.23 -8.38 11.23
C LYS A 100 3.05 -7.45 10.35
N PRO A 101 4.22 -6.96 10.81
CA PRO A 101 5.10 -6.17 9.96
C PRO A 101 5.57 -6.99 8.77
N PHE A 102 5.75 -6.34 7.62
CA PHE A 102 6.27 -6.97 6.42
C PHE A 102 7.19 -6.02 5.66
N GLY A 103 8.42 -6.49 5.41
CA GLY A 103 9.52 -5.68 4.92
C GLY A 103 10.14 -4.79 6.00
N GLU A 104 11.26 -4.17 5.65
CA GLU A 104 12.01 -3.27 6.53
C GLU A 104 11.31 -1.92 6.71
N LYS A 105 11.74 -1.18 7.74
CA LYS A 105 11.32 0.22 7.92
C LYS A 105 11.90 1.11 6.82
N PHE A 106 11.19 2.18 6.48
CA PHE A 106 11.61 3.10 5.42
C PHE A 106 11.34 4.56 5.75
N ALA A 107 12.04 5.44 5.04
CA ALA A 107 11.78 6.88 5.08
C ALA A 107 10.83 7.28 3.95
N ALA A 108 9.92 8.21 4.22
CA ALA A 108 9.14 8.88 3.18
C ALA A 108 9.73 10.27 2.99
N SER A 109 10.32 10.52 1.81
CA SER A 109 11.00 11.78 1.52
C SER A 109 10.16 12.66 0.59
N ASN A 110 10.21 13.97 0.84
CA ASN A 110 9.62 14.96 -0.06
C ASN A 110 10.32 14.89 -1.42
N GLY A 111 9.55 14.98 -2.50
CA GLY A 111 10.08 14.88 -3.85
C GLY A 111 9.24 15.68 -4.82
N TYR A 112 9.91 16.31 -5.79
CA TYR A 112 9.24 17.06 -6.85
C TYR A 112 8.18 18.02 -6.29
N TRP A 113 8.60 18.94 -5.40
CA TRP A 113 7.77 20.01 -4.82
C TRP A 113 6.49 19.53 -4.10
N LYS A 114 6.37 18.22 -3.84
CA LYS A 114 5.23 17.58 -3.21
C LYS A 114 5.69 16.80 -1.98
N GLY A 115 4.88 16.87 -0.93
CA GLY A 115 4.99 15.97 0.21
C GLY A 115 4.60 14.54 -0.15
N PRO A 116 4.92 13.56 0.72
CA PRO A 116 4.57 12.18 0.50
C PRO A 116 3.06 11.98 0.44
N LYS A 117 2.65 10.95 -0.29
CA LYS A 117 1.27 10.52 -0.47
C LYS A 117 1.12 9.06 -0.17
N ILE A 118 -0.05 8.68 0.28
CA ILE A 118 -0.49 7.29 0.38
C ILE A 118 -1.33 7.01 -0.85
N GLY A 119 -1.24 5.83 -1.43
CA GLY A 119 -2.07 5.48 -2.57
C GLY A 119 -2.48 4.03 -2.66
N LEU A 120 -3.58 3.81 -3.36
CA LEU A 120 -4.04 2.50 -3.80
C LEU A 120 -3.65 2.35 -5.26
N PHE A 121 -3.06 1.20 -5.60
CA PHE A 121 -2.61 0.94 -6.95
C PHE A 121 -3.01 -0.45 -7.43
N SER A 122 -3.12 -0.58 -8.75
CA SER A 122 -3.21 -1.85 -9.45
C SER A 122 -2.61 -1.69 -10.84
N TYR A 123 -1.73 -2.61 -11.23
CA TYR A 123 -1.19 -2.68 -12.59
C TYR A 123 -0.81 -4.13 -12.93
N ASN A 124 -0.71 -4.42 -14.22
CA ASN A 124 -0.32 -5.74 -14.71
C ASN A 124 0.94 -5.62 -15.59
N GLU A 125 1.89 -6.52 -15.39
CA GLU A 125 3.17 -6.55 -16.12
C GLU A 125 3.17 -7.52 -17.32
N LYS A 126 2.14 -8.35 -17.48
CA LYS A 126 2.05 -9.38 -18.53
C LYS A 126 0.99 -9.09 -19.59
N GLU A 127 -0.25 -8.82 -19.19
CA GLU A 127 -1.36 -8.57 -20.10
C GLU A 127 -2.30 -7.48 -19.58
N ASP A 128 -3.06 -6.87 -20.48
CA ASP A 128 -4.14 -5.98 -20.08
C ASP A 128 -5.27 -6.79 -19.42
N GLY A 129 -5.59 -6.45 -18.18
CA GLY A 129 -6.73 -7.00 -17.46
C GLY A 129 -6.45 -7.35 -16.00
N GLY A 130 -7.48 -7.94 -15.38
CA GLY A 130 -7.51 -8.23 -13.95
C GLY A 130 -8.09 -7.09 -13.13
N ILE A 131 -8.67 -7.42 -11.97
CA ILE A 131 -9.36 -6.46 -11.12
C ILE A 131 -8.87 -6.64 -9.69
N ALA A 132 -8.46 -5.53 -9.08
CA ALA A 132 -8.18 -5.44 -7.65
C ALA A 132 -9.34 -4.71 -6.98
N LYS A 133 -10.03 -5.38 -6.06
CA LYS A 133 -11.22 -4.83 -5.39
C LYS A 133 -10.83 -4.33 -4.00
N PHE A 134 -10.76 -3.01 -3.88
CA PHE A 134 -10.58 -2.33 -2.60
C PHE A 134 -11.95 -2.01 -2.02
N ASP A 135 -12.32 -2.66 -0.92
CA ASP A 135 -13.65 -2.49 -0.31
C ASP A 135 -13.76 -1.16 0.45
N TRP A 136 -12.71 -0.84 1.20
CA TRP A 136 -12.61 0.42 1.94
C TRP A 136 -11.16 0.85 2.11
N TYR A 137 -11.00 2.13 2.43
CA TYR A 137 -9.75 2.75 2.82
C TYR A 137 -10.01 3.66 4.01
N GLN A 138 -9.23 3.49 5.07
CA GLN A 138 -9.31 4.28 6.28
C GLN A 138 -7.96 4.91 6.55
N TYR A 139 -7.94 6.22 6.79
CA TYR A 139 -6.74 6.97 7.13
C TYR A 139 -6.94 7.74 8.43
N GLU A 140 -6.23 7.32 9.47
CA GLU A 140 -6.18 7.99 10.77
C GLU A 140 -4.92 8.86 10.81
N HIS A 141 -5.02 10.11 11.25
CA HIS A 141 -3.89 11.03 11.32
C HIS A 141 -4.05 12.08 12.41
N ASP A 142 -2.93 12.67 12.84
CA ASP A 142 -2.88 13.79 13.79
C ASP A 142 -2.88 15.17 13.12
N GLY A 143 -2.94 15.22 11.78
CA GLY A 143 -3.13 16.47 11.03
C GLY A 143 -4.51 17.10 11.24
N PRO A 144 -4.73 18.33 10.72
CA PRO A 144 -6.00 19.04 10.86
C PRO A 144 -7.18 18.14 10.45
N GLN A 145 -8.09 17.94 11.39
CA GLN A 145 -9.36 17.26 11.13
C GLN A 145 -10.34 18.32 10.61
N GLU A 146 -11.09 18.03 9.55
CA GLU A 146 -12.22 18.89 9.21
C GLU A 146 -13.19 18.90 10.40
N ILE A 147 -13.35 20.06 11.02
CA ILE A 147 -14.43 20.30 11.98
C ILE A 147 -15.70 20.47 11.13
N THR A 148 -16.30 19.38 10.67
CA THR A 148 -17.67 19.47 10.14
C THR A 148 -18.61 19.63 11.35
N PRO A 149 -19.36 20.74 11.49
CA PRO A 149 -20.46 20.76 12.44
C PRO A 149 -21.43 19.65 12.03
N ARG A 150 -21.75 18.74 12.95
CA ARG A 150 -22.83 17.77 12.76
C ARG A 150 -24.16 18.48 12.66
#